data_AF-A0A452QLE3-F1
#
_entry.id   AF-A0A452QLE3-F1
#
_cell.length_a   1.000
_cell.length_b   1.000
_cell.length_c   1.000
_cell.angle_alpha   90.00
_cell.angle_beta   90.00
_cell.angle_gamma   90.00
#
_symmetry.space_group_name_H-M   'P 1'
#
loop_
_entity.id
_entity.type
_entity.pdbx_description
1 polymer ?
#
loop_
_entity_poly.entity_id
_entity_poly.type
_entity_poly.pdbx_seq_one_letter_code
_entity_poly.pdbx_strand_id
1 'polypeptide(L)'
;PQVIQNVIAWVFLQHEDSWLHVPQDFVNSTCVFPFTYGDTLYYNCISLHSDYDWCSLDKQFQGRWRYCTGQDPPRCTFPFLYRENVFHKCTREGYVLNRSWCSLTKNYNQDRKWKQCSPHE
;
A
#
# COMPACT_ATOMS: atom_id res chain seq x y z
N PRO A 1 -0.52 -15.80 12.47
CA PRO A 1 0.83 -16.29 12.07
C PRO A 1 1.89 -15.22 12.39
N GLN A 2 2.77 -15.52 13.35
CA GLN A 2 3.66 -14.61 14.08
C GLN A 2 4.86 -14.05 13.28
N VAL A 3 4.75 -13.90 11.95
CA VAL A 3 5.92 -13.58 11.11
C VAL A 3 6.43 -12.16 11.35
N ILE A 4 5.56 -11.16 11.51
CA ILE A 4 5.94 -9.74 11.64
C ILE A 4 6.55 -9.44 13.02
N GLN A 5 6.03 -10.05 14.10
CA GLN A 5 6.60 -9.90 15.45
C GLN A 5 7.93 -10.65 15.63
N ASN A 6 8.14 -11.76 14.91
CA ASN A 6 9.38 -12.52 15.03
C ASN A 6 10.57 -11.92 14.26
N VAL A 7 10.36 -11.01 13.29
CA VAL A 7 11.49 -10.26 12.68
C VAL A 7 12.19 -9.40 13.74
N ILE A 8 11.43 -8.84 14.69
CA ILE A 8 11.96 -8.07 15.82
C ILE A 8 12.84 -8.96 16.72
N ALA A 9 12.50 -10.23 16.92
CA ALA A 9 13.30 -11.12 17.77
C ALA A 9 14.62 -11.60 17.10
N TRP A 10 14.66 -11.77 15.77
CA TRP A 10 15.85 -12.23 15.05
C TRP A 10 16.84 -11.12 14.70
N VAL A 11 16.38 -9.88 14.48
CA VAL A 11 17.27 -8.73 14.19
C VAL A 11 18.11 -8.34 15.41
N PHE A 12 17.65 -8.62 16.63
CA PHE A 12 18.35 -8.22 17.86
C PHE A 12 19.36 -9.23 18.42
N LEU A 13 19.53 -10.43 17.83
CA LEU A 13 20.33 -11.50 18.46
C LEU A 13 21.46 -12.10 17.61
N GLN A 14 21.88 -11.49 16.50
CA GLN A 14 23.15 -11.87 15.88
C GLN A 14 23.96 -10.66 15.39
N HIS A 15 24.92 -10.29 16.25
CA HIS A 15 26.22 -9.65 15.97
C HIS A 15 26.31 -8.13 16.11
N GLU A 16 27.18 -7.75 17.05
CA GLU A 16 27.81 -6.44 17.24
C GLU A 16 28.57 -6.02 15.96
N ASP A 17 28.62 -4.70 15.71
CA ASP A 17 29.47 -3.99 14.73
C ASP A 17 29.18 -4.08 13.22
N SER A 18 28.02 -3.57 12.77
CA SER A 18 27.89 -3.04 11.39
C SER A 18 26.67 -2.12 11.23
N TRP A 19 26.80 -0.86 11.65
CA TRP A 19 25.83 0.21 11.36
C TRP A 19 26.03 0.88 9.99
N LEU A 20 26.76 0.30 9.02
CA LEU A 20 27.13 1.02 7.78
C LEU A 20 27.04 0.29 6.43
N HIS A 21 26.45 -0.90 6.33
CA HIS A 21 26.12 -1.47 5.01
C HIS A 21 24.74 -2.15 5.01
N VAL A 22 23.69 -1.36 5.28
CA VAL A 22 22.40 -1.64 4.66
C VAL A 22 22.58 -1.36 3.16
N PRO A 23 22.35 -2.33 2.24
CA PRO A 23 22.41 -2.05 0.82
C PRO A 23 21.54 -0.82 0.52
N GLN A 24 22.11 0.17 -0.18
CA GLN A 24 21.47 1.47 -0.41
C GLN A 24 20.09 1.35 -1.07
N ASP A 25 19.82 0.21 -1.71
CA ASP A 25 18.54 -0.22 -2.26
C ASP A 25 17.42 -0.36 -1.20
N PHE A 26 17.74 -0.66 0.06
CA PHE A 26 16.74 -0.82 1.14
C PHE A 26 16.26 0.53 1.68
N VAL A 27 17.10 1.57 1.64
CA VAL A 27 16.76 2.93 2.11
C VAL A 27 15.86 3.65 1.10
N ASN A 28 15.96 3.29 -0.19
CA ASN A 28 15.15 3.87 -1.26
C ASN A 28 13.96 2.99 -1.68
N SER A 29 13.67 1.95 -0.89
CA SER A 29 12.57 1.02 -1.16
C SER A 29 11.23 1.64 -0.75
N THR A 30 10.36 1.89 -1.73
CA THR A 30 9.00 2.39 -1.53
C THR A 30 7.99 1.24 -1.52
N CYS A 31 6.83 1.47 -0.93
CA CYS A 31 5.73 0.50 -1.01
C CYS A 31 5.36 0.19 -2.46
N VAL A 32 5.27 -1.10 -2.79
CA VAL A 32 4.80 -1.54 -4.10
C VAL A 32 3.29 -1.77 -4.01
N PHE A 33 2.53 -0.99 -4.78
CA PHE A 33 1.09 -1.19 -4.93
C PHE A 33 0.74 -1.55 -6.39
N PRO A 34 -0.15 -2.54 -6.62
CA PRO A 34 -0.63 -3.49 -5.63
C PRO A 34 0.42 -4.56 -5.30
N PHE A 35 0.39 -5.10 -4.07
CA PHE A 35 1.18 -6.26 -3.66
C PHE A 35 0.30 -7.41 -3.20
N THR A 36 0.80 -8.63 -3.36
CA THR A 36 0.10 -9.85 -2.94
C THR A 36 0.69 -10.34 -1.62
N TYR A 37 -0.16 -10.61 -0.62
CA TYR A 37 0.21 -11.24 0.63
C TYR A 37 -0.76 -12.38 0.93
N GLY A 38 -0.22 -13.61 1.06
CA GLY A 38 -1.04 -14.82 0.96
C GLY A 38 -1.70 -14.89 -0.42
N ASP A 39 -3.01 -15.15 -0.45
CA ASP A 39 -3.80 -15.20 -1.70
C ASP A 39 -4.56 -13.90 -1.99
N THR A 40 -4.22 -12.81 -1.27
CA THR A 40 -4.95 -11.53 -1.37
C THR A 40 -4.08 -10.43 -1.96
N LEU A 41 -4.66 -9.70 -2.91
CA LEU A 41 -4.06 -8.52 -3.55
C LEU A 41 -4.46 -7.23 -2.81
N TYR A 42 -3.48 -6.49 -2.34
CA TYR A 42 -3.65 -5.25 -1.58
C TYR A 42 -3.17 -4.03 -2.36
N TYR A 43 -3.97 -2.97 -2.32
CA TYR A 43 -3.73 -1.72 -3.07
C TYR A 43 -3.30 -0.56 -2.17
N ASN A 44 -3.23 -0.80 -0.86
CA ASN A 44 -2.94 0.16 0.19
C ASN A 44 -2.19 -0.54 1.32
N CYS A 45 -1.64 0.23 2.26
CA CYS A 45 -1.07 -0.32 3.47
C CYS A 45 -2.10 -1.10 4.27
N ILE A 46 -1.68 -2.18 4.91
CA ILE A 46 -2.54 -3.08 5.68
C ILE A 46 -2.08 -3.17 7.12
N SER A 47 -3.03 -3.32 8.05
CA SER A 47 -2.79 -3.60 9.47
C SER A 47 -2.87 -5.09 9.81
N LEU A 48 -2.84 -5.96 8.80
CA LEU A 48 -3.01 -7.39 9.02
C LEU A 48 -1.84 -7.92 9.87
N HIS A 49 -2.17 -8.49 11.03
CA HIS A 49 -1.21 -9.03 12.01
C HIS A 49 -0.17 -8.03 12.53
N SER A 50 -0.52 -6.74 12.55
CA SER A 50 0.36 -5.66 13.03
C SER A 50 -0.46 -4.54 13.65
N ASP A 51 0.06 -3.92 14.70
CA ASP A 51 -0.55 -2.71 15.29
C ASP A 51 -0.35 -1.46 14.41
N TYR A 52 0.59 -1.53 13.47
CA TYR A 52 0.92 -0.48 12.52
C TYR A 52 0.68 -0.93 11.08
N ASP A 53 0.22 0.01 10.25
CA ASP A 53 0.06 -0.20 8.82
C ASP A 53 1.41 -0.46 8.14
N TRP A 54 1.45 -1.49 7.29
CA TRP A 54 2.64 -1.89 6.56
C TRP A 54 2.33 -2.23 5.11
N CYS A 55 3.39 -2.30 4.30
CA CYS A 55 3.30 -2.66 2.89
C CYS A 55 4.45 -3.60 2.49
N SER A 56 4.28 -4.35 1.41
CA SER A 56 5.39 -5.05 0.79
C SER A 56 6.23 -4.12 -0.09
N LEU A 57 7.53 -4.41 -0.14
CA LEU A 57 8.48 -3.81 -1.08
C LEU A 57 8.54 -4.59 -2.40
N ASP A 58 7.73 -5.64 -2.52
CA ASP A 58 7.64 -6.54 -3.68
C ASP A 58 6.19 -6.68 -4.15
N LYS A 59 6.00 -6.92 -5.45
CA LYS A 59 4.66 -7.22 -6.00
C LYS A 59 4.09 -8.54 -5.45
N GLN A 60 4.96 -9.51 -5.24
CA GLN A 60 4.66 -10.79 -4.59
C GLN A 60 5.45 -10.82 -3.28
N PHE A 61 4.77 -10.91 -2.15
CA PHE A 61 5.42 -10.81 -0.85
C PHE A 61 6.47 -11.92 -0.66
N GLN A 62 7.74 -11.50 -0.56
CA GLN A 62 8.89 -12.37 -0.36
C GLN A 62 9.53 -12.18 1.03
N GLY A 63 8.83 -11.53 1.95
CA GLY A 63 9.34 -11.22 3.29
C GLY A 63 9.95 -9.83 3.42
N ARG A 64 10.07 -9.04 2.33
CA ARG A 64 10.48 -7.63 2.42
C ARG A 64 9.28 -6.72 2.62
N TRP A 65 9.30 -5.95 3.70
CA TRP A 65 8.24 -5.03 4.09
C TRP A 65 8.79 -3.86 4.91
N ARG A 66 7.97 -2.82 5.05
CA ARG A 66 8.20 -1.69 5.96
C ARG A 66 6.88 -1.17 6.50
N TYR A 67 6.94 -0.46 7.62
CA TYR A 67 5.81 0.35 8.07
C TYR A 67 5.59 1.52 7.13
N CYS A 68 4.31 1.79 6.85
CA CYS A 68 3.92 2.91 6.02
C CYS A 68 4.08 4.24 6.74
N THR A 69 4.36 5.28 5.97
CA THR A 69 4.32 6.67 6.42
C THR A 69 3.33 7.46 5.57
N GLY A 70 3.16 8.76 5.85
CA GLY A 70 2.35 9.65 5.02
C GLY A 70 2.85 9.78 3.56
N GLN A 71 4.04 9.27 3.25
CA GLN A 71 4.60 9.23 1.90
C GLN A 71 4.25 7.95 1.11
N ASP A 72 3.52 7.02 1.73
CA ASP A 72 3.09 5.76 1.13
C ASP A 72 1.57 5.74 0.80
N PRO A 73 0.95 6.82 0.27
CA PRO A 73 -0.47 6.76 -0.05
C PRO A 73 -0.71 5.82 -1.25
N PRO A 74 -1.82 5.07 -1.26
CA PRO A 74 -2.22 4.36 -2.45
C PRO A 74 -2.44 5.34 -3.61
N ARG A 75 -2.13 4.89 -4.84
CA ARG A 75 -2.26 5.73 -6.03
C ARG A 75 -3.58 5.45 -6.75
N CYS A 76 -4.20 6.51 -7.25
CA CYS A 76 -5.32 6.39 -8.17
C CYS A 76 -4.88 5.66 -9.44
N THR A 77 -5.74 4.80 -9.96
CA THR A 77 -5.59 4.25 -11.31
C THR A 77 -6.44 5.08 -12.26
N PHE A 78 -5.80 5.71 -13.25
CA PHE A 78 -6.50 6.43 -14.31
C PHE A 78 -6.19 5.82 -15.68
N PRO A 79 -7.17 5.75 -16.60
CA PRO A 79 -8.60 5.93 -16.32
C PRO A 79 -9.19 4.75 -15.51
N PHE A 80 -10.29 5.00 -14.80
CA PHE A 80 -11.07 3.96 -14.13
C PHE A 80 -12.54 3.99 -14.52
N LEU A 81 -13.16 2.81 -14.60
CA LEU A 81 -14.58 2.62 -14.85
C LEU A 81 -15.37 2.66 -13.55
N TYR A 82 -16.37 3.53 -13.46
CA TYR A 82 -17.38 3.53 -12.42
C TYR A 82 -18.77 3.73 -13.04
N ARG A 83 -19.69 2.82 -12.74
CA ARG A 83 -20.98 2.66 -13.43
C ARG A 83 -20.74 2.56 -14.94
N GLU A 84 -21.34 3.45 -15.72
CA GLU A 84 -21.22 3.49 -17.18
C GLU A 84 -20.22 4.58 -17.65
N ASN A 85 -19.50 5.21 -16.70
CA ASN A 85 -18.61 6.33 -16.96
C ASN A 85 -17.14 6.00 -16.74
N VAL A 86 -16.27 6.55 -17.59
CA VAL A 86 -14.80 6.44 -17.48
C VAL A 86 -14.23 7.75 -16.94
N PHE A 87 -13.53 7.68 -15.80
CA PHE A 87 -12.97 8.84 -15.11
C PHE A 87 -11.46 8.91 -15.29
N HIS A 88 -10.97 10.08 -15.68
CA HIS A 88 -9.54 10.40 -15.84
C HIS A 88 -8.96 11.24 -14.70
N LYS A 89 -9.80 11.60 -13.71
CA LYS A 89 -9.47 12.38 -12.52
C LYS A 89 -10.37 11.98 -11.38
N CYS A 90 -10.10 12.48 -10.18
CA CYS A 90 -10.98 12.26 -9.03
C CYS A 90 -12.40 12.75 -9.32
N THR A 91 -13.40 11.97 -8.94
CA THR A 91 -14.82 12.27 -9.11
C THR A 91 -15.49 12.46 -7.77
N ARG A 92 -16.58 13.23 -7.74
CA ARG A 92 -17.45 13.36 -6.56
C ARG A 92 -18.73 12.55 -6.72
N GLU A 93 -18.89 11.87 -7.86
CA GLU A 93 -20.08 11.10 -8.15
C GLU A 93 -20.29 9.96 -7.16
N GLY A 94 -21.52 9.83 -6.66
CA GLY A 94 -21.92 8.75 -5.76
C GLY A 94 -21.38 8.84 -4.33
N TYR A 95 -20.66 9.91 -3.95
CA TYR A 95 -20.15 10.08 -2.60
C TYR A 95 -20.90 11.20 -1.84
N VAL A 96 -21.36 10.89 -0.63
CA VAL A 96 -22.05 11.84 0.26
C VAL A 96 -21.02 12.81 0.85
N LEU A 97 -21.39 14.07 1.10
CA LEU A 97 -20.54 15.13 1.66
C LEU A 97 -19.52 15.78 0.71
N ASN A 98 -19.72 15.69 -0.61
CA ASN A 98 -18.96 16.45 -1.62
C ASN A 98 -17.44 16.17 -1.62
N ARG A 99 -17.01 15.03 -1.08
CA ARG A 99 -15.60 14.60 -1.10
C ARG A 99 -15.29 13.89 -2.42
N SER A 100 -14.15 14.22 -3.03
CA SER A 100 -13.69 13.55 -4.24
C SER A 100 -12.98 12.24 -3.92
N TRP A 101 -13.08 11.29 -4.84
CA TRP A 101 -12.48 9.97 -4.73
C TRP A 101 -11.99 9.47 -6.09
N CYS A 102 -11.12 8.47 -6.06
CA CYS A 102 -10.65 7.78 -7.25
C CYS A 102 -10.58 6.27 -7.00
N SER A 103 -10.69 5.47 -8.06
CA SER A 103 -10.44 4.03 -7.93
C SER A 103 -8.95 3.73 -7.85
N LEU A 104 -8.61 2.67 -7.10
CA LEU A 104 -7.27 2.10 -7.08
C LEU A 104 -7.07 1.08 -8.22
N THR A 105 -8.12 0.79 -8.98
CA THR A 105 -8.19 -0.25 -10.02
C THR A 105 -8.77 0.31 -11.32
N LYS A 106 -8.58 -0.41 -12.43
CA LYS A 106 -9.19 -0.03 -13.71
C LYS A 106 -10.72 -0.16 -13.71
N ASN A 107 -11.27 -1.12 -12.95
CA ASN A 107 -12.70 -1.37 -12.90
C ASN A 107 -13.22 -1.32 -11.46
N TYR A 108 -13.64 -0.13 -11.02
CA TYR A 108 -14.20 0.03 -9.68
C TYR A 108 -15.45 -0.82 -9.48
N ASN A 109 -16.27 -1.00 -10.51
CA ASN A 109 -17.53 -1.75 -10.38
C ASN A 109 -17.29 -3.18 -9.91
N GLN A 110 -16.20 -3.79 -10.41
CA GLN A 110 -15.78 -5.14 -10.04
C GLN A 110 -14.99 -5.15 -8.73
N ASP A 111 -13.96 -4.30 -8.62
CA ASP A 111 -12.96 -4.45 -7.55
C ASP A 111 -13.32 -3.68 -6.28
N ARG A 112 -14.14 -2.63 -6.41
CA ARG A 112 -14.63 -1.75 -5.33
C ARG A 112 -13.50 -1.16 -4.48
N LYS A 113 -12.28 -1.04 -5.03
CA LYS A 113 -11.11 -0.43 -4.37
C LYS A 113 -11.01 1.05 -4.74
N TRP A 114 -10.87 1.90 -3.73
CA TRP A 114 -10.85 3.36 -3.89
C TRP A 114 -10.09 4.04 -2.75
N LYS A 115 -9.70 5.30 -2.97
CA LYS A 115 -9.27 6.22 -1.91
C LYS A 115 -10.00 7.55 -2.02
N GLN A 116 -10.13 8.25 -0.90
CA GLN A 116 -10.46 9.68 -0.94
C GLN A 116 -9.28 10.43 -1.55
N CYS A 117 -9.55 11.35 -2.47
CA CYS A 117 -8.52 12.24 -2.99
C CYS A 117 -8.26 13.38 -2.00
N SER A 118 -7.02 13.85 -1.95
CA SER A 118 -6.70 15.06 -1.20
C SER A 118 -7.41 16.28 -1.82
N PRO A 119 -7.68 17.35 -1.05
CA PRO A 119 -8.27 18.58 -1.61
C PRO A 119 -7.40 19.26 -2.68
N HIS A 120 -6.13 18.85 -2.80
CA HIS A 120 -5.12 19.42 -3.68
C HIS A 120 -4.79 18.52 -4.89
N GLU A 121 -5.46 17.37 -5.05
CA GLU A 121 -5.35 16.43 -6.18
C GLU A 121 -6.45 16.61 -7.24
#